data_AF-A0A1M5FU86-F1
#
_entry.id   AF-A0A1M5FU86-F1
#
_cell.length_a   1.000
_cell.length_b   1.000
_cell.length_c   1.000
_cell.angle_alpha   90.00
_cell.angle_beta   90.00
_cell.angle_gamma   90.00
#
_symmetry.space_group_name_H-M   'P 1'
#
loop_
_entity.id
_entity.type
_entity.pdbx_description
1 polymer ?
#
loop_
_entity_poly.entity_id
_entity_poly.type
_entity_poly.pdbx_seq_one_letter_code
_entity_poly.pdbx_strand_id
1 'polypeptide(L)'
;MLLKDFYTLENTTREDGKFLTEIKINKDHEVYKGHFPGRPVTPGVILMHLFKEEAERITESKLQLIKGNNVKFIAVVDPNVDAHLILESEITTKEDEIKLKGVAKTSTGISLKINSLYKKV
;
A
#
# COMPACT_ATOMS: atom_id res chain seq x y z
N MET A 1 -12.06 3.40 4.73
CA MET A 1 -10.75 3.92 4.32
C MET A 1 -10.19 4.71 5.50
N LEU A 2 -8.97 4.47 5.97
CA LEU A 2 -8.45 5.16 7.17
C LEU A 2 -8.13 6.63 6.89
N LEU A 3 -7.56 6.93 5.73
CA LEU A 3 -7.22 8.28 5.30
C LEU A 3 -8.10 8.66 4.13
N LYS A 4 -9.10 9.49 4.43
CA LYS A 4 -10.04 9.98 3.43
C LYS A 4 -9.29 10.79 2.38
N ASP A 5 -9.58 10.55 1.10
CA ASP A 5 -9.05 11.31 -0.04
C ASP A 5 -7.49 11.28 -0.16
N PHE A 6 -6.83 10.28 0.44
CA PHE A 6 -5.37 10.13 0.37
C PHE A 6 -4.87 9.65 -0.99
N TYR A 7 -5.62 8.80 -1.68
CA TYR A 7 -5.26 8.35 -3.02
C TYR A 7 -6.52 8.07 -3.85
N THR A 8 -6.34 8.03 -5.18
CA THR A 8 -7.33 7.52 -6.13
C THR A 8 -6.84 6.20 -6.73
N LEU A 9 -7.75 5.23 -6.83
CA LEU A 9 -7.50 3.99 -7.56
C LEU A 9 -7.61 4.26 -9.06
N GLU A 10 -6.56 3.97 -9.82
CA GLU A 10 -6.56 4.18 -11.27
C GLU A 10 -6.85 2.89 -12.01
N ASN A 11 -6.18 1.80 -11.63
CA ASN A 11 -6.34 0.50 -12.28
C ASN A 11 -6.02 -0.66 -11.32
N THR A 12 -6.55 -1.84 -11.60
CA THR A 12 -6.14 -3.09 -10.96
C THR A 12 -6.24 -4.22 -11.98
N THR A 13 -5.11 -4.84 -12.29
CA THR A 13 -5.06 -6.02 -13.15
C THR A 13 -4.56 -7.23 -12.37
N ARG A 14 -4.79 -8.42 -12.93
CA ARG A 14 -4.32 -9.68 -12.37
C ARG A 14 -3.60 -10.47 -13.46
N GLU A 15 -2.33 -10.75 -13.24
CA GLU A 15 -1.45 -11.50 -14.16
C GLU A 15 -0.58 -12.47 -13.36
N ASP A 16 -0.44 -13.71 -13.83
CA ASP A 16 0.40 -14.75 -13.22
C ASP A 16 0.22 -14.93 -11.69
N GLY A 17 -1.03 -14.83 -11.23
CA GLY A 17 -1.36 -14.97 -9.80
C GLY A 17 -1.00 -13.75 -8.94
N LYS A 18 -0.53 -12.67 -9.53
CA LYS A 18 -0.24 -11.39 -8.88
C LYS A 18 -1.28 -10.35 -9.24
N PHE A 19 -1.51 -9.43 -8.31
CA PHE A 19 -2.25 -8.20 -8.55
C PHE A 19 -1.29 -7.07 -8.83
N LEU A 20 -1.64 -6.25 -9.81
CA LEU A 20 -0.96 -5.01 -10.13
C LEU A 20 -1.97 -3.87 -9.96
N THR A 21 -1.84 -3.11 -8.88
CA THR A 21 -2.74 -2.00 -8.56
C THR A 21 -2.00 -0.69 -8.79
N GLU A 22 -2.55 0.14 -9.67
CA GLU A 22 -2.06 1.49 -9.93
C GLU A 22 -2.90 2.48 -9.13
N ILE A 23 -2.21 3.32 -8.35
CA ILE A 23 -2.84 4.38 -7.56
C ILE A 23 -2.09 5.69 -7.75
N LYS A 24 -2.83 6.77 -7.54
CA LYS A 24 -2.28 8.12 -7.47
C LYS A 24 -2.50 8.73 -6.09
N ILE A 25 -1.42 9.01 -5.36
CA ILE A 25 -1.49 9.67 -4.06
C ILE A 25 -1.78 11.16 -4.22
N ASN A 26 -2.63 11.69 -3.36
CA ASN A 26 -2.96 13.10 -3.31
C ASN A 26 -1.83 13.87 -2.61
N LYS A 27 -0.94 14.50 -3.38
CA LYS A 27 0.18 15.30 -2.86
C LYS A 27 -0.24 16.44 -1.92
N ASP A 28 -1.50 16.90 -2.02
CA ASP A 28 -2.04 18.01 -1.22
C ASP A 28 -2.75 17.52 0.05
N HIS A 29 -2.70 16.21 0.34
CA HIS A 29 -3.32 15.62 1.52
C HIS A 29 -2.71 16.16 2.83
N GLU A 30 -3.55 16.38 3.84
CA GLU A 30 -3.16 17.05 5.09
C GLU A 30 -2.06 16.36 5.88
N VAL A 31 -1.90 15.03 5.72
CA VAL A 31 -0.82 14.25 6.33
C VAL A 31 0.56 14.83 6.06
N TYR A 32 0.76 15.42 4.87
CA TYR A 32 2.05 15.97 4.47
C TYR A 32 2.37 17.30 5.18
N LYS A 33 1.39 17.97 5.78
CA LYS A 33 1.64 19.12 6.67
C LYS A 33 2.47 18.70 7.89
N GLY A 34 2.35 17.45 8.33
CA GLY A 34 3.09 16.89 9.46
C GLY A 34 4.24 15.96 9.07
N HIS A 35 4.28 15.46 7.83
CA HIS A 35 5.26 14.45 7.41
C HIS A 35 5.91 14.80 6.06
N PHE A 36 6.90 15.69 6.02
CA PHE A 36 7.34 16.59 7.08
C PHE A 36 7.14 18.05 6.63
N PRO A 37 6.99 19.02 7.56
CA PRO A 37 6.90 20.43 7.19
C PRO A 37 8.06 20.85 6.27
N GLY A 38 7.74 21.35 5.07
CA GLY A 38 8.72 21.76 4.05
C GLY A 38 9.42 20.62 3.29
N ARG A 39 9.18 19.36 3.65
CA ARG A 39 9.72 18.17 2.98
C ARG A 39 8.72 17.02 3.04
N PRO A 40 7.69 17.01 2.17
CA PRO A 40 6.65 15.99 2.22
C PRO A 40 7.22 14.62 1.87
N VAL A 41 6.84 13.62 2.66
CA VAL A 41 7.21 12.22 2.54
C VAL A 41 6.00 11.40 2.91
N THR A 42 5.68 10.33 2.18
CA THR A 42 4.62 9.41 2.58
C THR A 42 5.08 8.58 3.79
N PRO A 43 4.37 8.63 4.94
CA PRO A 43 4.65 7.76 6.07
C PRO A 43 4.69 6.29 5.67
N GLY A 44 5.70 5.55 6.14
CA GLY A 44 5.86 4.13 5.82
C GLY A 44 4.64 3.28 6.21
N VAL A 45 4.00 3.60 7.34
CA VAL A 45 2.76 2.92 7.78
C VAL A 45 1.58 3.13 6.83
N ILE A 46 1.54 4.25 6.09
CA ILE A 46 0.53 4.48 5.06
C ILE A 46 0.79 3.57 3.86
N LEU A 47 2.05 3.40 3.45
CA LEU A 47 2.39 2.42 2.40
C LEU A 47 1.96 1.00 2.78
N MET A 48 2.10 0.61 4.04
CA MET A 48 1.57 -0.67 4.54
C MET A 48 0.03 -0.71 4.50
N HIS A 49 -0.62 0.41 4.84
CA HIS A 49 -2.07 0.52 4.83
C HIS A 49 -2.66 0.39 3.41
N LEU A 50 -1.98 0.93 2.39
CA LEU A 50 -2.40 0.77 1.00
C LEU A 50 -2.50 -0.69 0.59
N PHE A 51 -1.56 -1.55 1.00
CA PHE A 51 -1.63 -3.00 0.80
C PHE A 51 -2.77 -3.66 1.57
N LYS A 52 -3.05 -3.21 2.80
CA LYS A 52 -4.22 -3.70 3.55
C LYS A 52 -5.50 -3.36 2.80
N GLU A 53 -5.67 -2.12 2.35
CA GLU A 53 -6.87 -1.70 1.63
C GLU A 53 -7.00 -2.39 0.27
N GLU A 54 -5.89 -2.62 -0.43
CA GLU A 54 -5.86 -3.46 -1.64
C GLU A 54 -6.37 -4.88 -1.33
N ALA A 55 -5.83 -5.52 -0.29
CA ALA A 55 -6.28 -6.85 0.11
C ALA A 55 -7.75 -6.88 0.55
N GLU A 56 -8.22 -5.85 1.26
CA GLU A 56 -9.64 -5.73 1.62
C GLU A 56 -10.54 -5.63 0.38
N ARG A 57 -10.13 -4.87 -0.64
CA ARG A 57 -10.87 -4.77 -1.91
C ARG A 57 -10.92 -6.10 -2.65
N ILE A 58 -9.77 -6.77 -2.77
CA ILE A 58 -9.64 -8.02 -3.52
C ILE A 58 -10.36 -9.19 -2.84
N THR A 59 -10.35 -9.22 -1.51
CA THR A 59 -10.95 -10.32 -0.73
C THR A 59 -12.37 -10.01 -0.25
N GLU A 60 -12.89 -8.81 -0.58
CA GLU A 60 -14.20 -8.30 -0.17
C GLU A 60 -14.47 -8.47 1.34
N SER A 61 -13.41 -8.36 2.15
CA SER A 61 -13.43 -8.61 3.59
C SER A 61 -12.73 -7.48 4.31
N LYS A 62 -13.16 -7.14 5.53
CA LYS A 62 -12.36 -6.26 6.39
C LYS A 62 -11.22 -7.05 6.99
N LEU A 63 -10.06 -6.40 7.15
CA LEU A 63 -8.86 -7.05 7.62
C LEU A 63 -8.31 -6.39 8.88
N GLN A 64 -7.79 -7.19 9.79
CA GLN A 64 -6.99 -6.75 10.92
C GLN A 64 -5.60 -7.35 10.81
N LEU A 65 -4.55 -6.52 10.91
CA LEU A 65 -3.17 -6.99 10.86
C LEU A 65 -2.89 -7.86 12.09
N ILE A 66 -2.42 -9.08 11.85
CA ILE A 66 -1.92 -9.99 12.90
C ILE A 66 -0.42 -9.79 13.04
N LYS A 67 0.31 -9.80 11.91
CA LYS A 67 1.78 -9.77 11.90
C LYS A 67 2.34 -9.17 10.63
N GLY A 68 3.36 -8.31 10.74
CA GLY A 68 4.25 -7.94 9.64
C GLY A 68 5.52 -8.79 9.70
N ASN A 69 5.55 -9.94 9.02
CA ASN A 69 6.69 -10.87 9.06
C ASN A 69 8.00 -10.23 8.57
N ASN A 70 7.90 -9.36 7.56
CA ASN A 70 9.03 -8.61 7.05
C ASN A 70 8.52 -7.32 6.40
N VAL A 71 9.01 -6.18 6.85
CA VAL A 71 8.65 -4.86 6.30
C VAL A 71 9.95 -4.09 6.09
N LYS A 72 10.26 -3.75 4.83
CA LYS A 72 11.49 -3.03 4.46
C LYS A 72 11.14 -1.79 3.66
N PHE A 73 11.40 -0.62 4.22
CA PHE A 73 11.32 0.67 3.53
C PHE A 73 12.65 0.90 2.83
N ILE A 74 12.63 0.88 1.50
CA ILE A 74 13.85 0.90 0.65
C ILE A 74 14.13 2.31 0.16
N ALA A 75 13.10 3.07 -0.21
CA ALA A 75 13.21 4.43 -0.72
C ALA A 75 12.10 5.32 -0.14
N VAL A 76 12.38 6.61 -0.10
CA VAL A 76 11.42 7.65 0.29
C VAL A 76 10.41 7.84 -0.84
N VAL A 77 9.14 7.94 -0.50
CA VAL A 77 8.08 8.35 -1.44
C VAL A 77 7.80 9.82 -1.17
N ASP A 78 8.26 10.70 -2.05
CA ASP A 78 7.92 12.12 -2.05
C ASP A 78 6.81 12.35 -3.08
N PRO A 79 5.58 12.74 -2.66
CA PRO A 79 4.45 12.89 -3.58
C PRO A 79 4.61 14.03 -4.58
N ASN A 80 5.56 14.94 -4.37
CA ASN A 80 5.87 16.01 -5.33
C ASN A 80 6.87 15.57 -6.41
N VAL A 81 7.64 14.51 -6.13
CA VAL A 81 8.55 13.91 -7.12
C VAL A 81 7.78 12.91 -7.98
N ASP A 82 7.03 12.01 -7.33
CA ASP A 82 6.18 11.05 -8.02
C ASP A 82 4.96 10.70 -7.16
N ALA A 83 3.79 11.03 -7.68
CA ALA A 83 2.51 10.74 -7.05
C ALA A 83 1.92 9.38 -7.47
N HIS A 84 2.54 8.66 -8.41
CA HIS A 84 2.02 7.36 -8.85
C HIS A 84 2.75 6.24 -8.10
N LEU A 85 1.97 5.31 -7.57
CA LEU A 85 2.45 4.10 -6.93
C LEU A 85 1.87 2.88 -7.64
N ILE A 86 2.74 1.93 -7.92
CA ILE A 86 2.38 0.60 -8.38
C ILE A 86 2.52 -0.36 -7.19
N LEU A 87 1.41 -0.99 -6.80
CA LEU A 87 1.40 -2.04 -5.80
C LEU A 87 1.35 -3.38 -6.53
N GLU A 88 2.44 -4.15 -6.41
CA GLU A 88 2.47 -5.54 -6.84
C GLU A 88 2.22 -6.42 -5.63
N SER A 89 1.19 -7.28 -5.65
CA SER A 89 0.89 -8.16 -4.53
C SER A 89 0.53 -9.59 -4.91
N GLU A 90 0.97 -10.52 -4.08
CA GLU A 90 0.50 -11.91 -4.04
C GLU A 90 -0.34 -12.06 -2.78
N ILE A 91 -1.61 -12.43 -2.95
CA ILE A 91 -2.58 -12.57 -1.86
C ILE A 91 -3.06 -14.01 -1.83
N THR A 92 -2.90 -14.66 -0.67
CA THR A 92 -3.36 -16.03 -0.45
C THR A 92 -4.28 -16.08 0.75
N THR A 93 -5.47 -16.64 0.54
CA THR A 93 -6.46 -16.88 1.59
C THR A 93 -6.32 -18.30 2.11
N LYS A 94 -6.24 -18.46 3.43
CA LYS A 94 -6.35 -19.76 4.11
C LYS A 94 -7.28 -19.60 5.30
N GLU A 95 -8.45 -20.24 5.25
CA GLU A 95 -9.49 -20.09 6.26
C GLU A 95 -9.84 -18.60 6.45
N ASP A 96 -9.70 -18.07 7.68
CA ASP A 96 -9.93 -16.66 8.01
C ASP A 96 -8.67 -15.78 7.96
N GLU A 97 -7.54 -16.34 7.54
CA GLU A 97 -6.27 -15.63 7.42
C GLU A 97 -5.95 -15.25 5.96
N ILE A 98 -5.44 -14.04 5.79
CA ILE A 98 -4.93 -13.52 4.52
C ILE A 98 -3.44 -13.29 4.64
N LYS A 99 -2.66 -14.01 3.82
CA LYS A 99 -1.23 -13.74 3.62
C LYS A 99 -1.07 -12.79 2.45
N LEU A 100 -0.35 -11.70 2.67
CA LEU A 100 0.00 -10.73 1.64
C LEU A 100 1.51 -10.60 1.55
N LYS A 101 2.04 -10.75 0.34
CA LYS A 101 3.40 -10.39 -0.02
C LYS A 101 3.33 -9.29 -1.07
N GLY A 102 3.90 -8.13 -0.79
CA GLY A 102 3.73 -6.93 -1.60
C GLY A 102 5.04 -6.18 -1.87
N VAL A 103 5.09 -5.50 -3.01
CA VAL A 103 6.15 -4.58 -3.40
C VAL A 103 5.52 -3.29 -3.93
N ALA A 104 5.77 -2.16 -3.26
CA ALA A 104 5.36 -0.85 -3.76
C ALA A 104 6.50 -0.23 -4.58
N LYS A 105 6.19 0.30 -5.75
CA LYS A 105 7.14 0.92 -6.68
C LYS A 105 6.69 2.32 -7.07
N THR A 106 7.65 3.21 -7.26
CA THR A 106 7.51 4.49 -7.98
C THR A 106 8.32 4.40 -9.28
N SER A 107 8.29 5.44 -10.10
CA SER A 107 9.17 5.57 -11.28
C SER A 107 10.67 5.44 -10.95
N THR A 108 11.06 5.74 -9.71
CA THR A 108 12.47 5.67 -9.24
C THR A 108 12.90 4.29 -8.74
N GLY A 109 11.95 3.36 -8.55
CA GLY A 109 12.23 2.00 -8.10
C GLY A 109 11.38 1.57 -6.91
N ILE A 110 11.89 0.60 -6.13
CA ILE A 110 11.14 -0.02 -5.03
C ILE A 110 11.17 0.88 -3.80
N SER A 111 9.98 1.17 -3.26
CA SER A 111 9.81 1.97 -2.04
C SER A 111 9.54 1.11 -0.79
N LEU A 112 8.74 0.03 -0.94
CA LEU A 112 8.40 -0.87 0.15
C LEU A 112 8.43 -2.33 -0.32
N LYS A 113 8.95 -3.22 0.52
CA LYS A 113 8.67 -4.67 0.45
C LYS A 113 7.99 -5.10 1.74
N ILE A 114 6.86 -5.79 1.63
CA ILE A 114 6.07 -6.26 2.77
C ILE A 114 5.72 -7.75 2.65
N ASN A 115 5.79 -8.46 3.76
CA ASN A 115 5.16 -9.75 3.98
C ASN A 115 4.36 -9.64 5.28
N SER A 116 3.05 -9.86 5.19
CA SER A 116 2.12 -9.63 6.29
C SER A 116 1.03 -10.69 6.34
N LEU A 117 0.51 -10.91 7.54
CA LEU A 117 -0.61 -11.79 7.84
C LEU A 117 -1.74 -10.96 8.45
N TYR A 118 -2.93 -11.10 7.90
CA TYR A 118 -4.16 -10.47 8.38
C TYR A 118 -5.17 -11.54 8.75
N LYS A 119 -6.12 -11.20 9.63
CA LYS A 119 -7.37 -11.95 9.82
C LYS A 119 -8.54 -11.16 9.25
N LYS A 120 -9.56 -11.86 8.78
CA LYS A 120 -10.86 -11.27 8.46
C LYS A 120 -11.56 -10.81 9.74
N VAL A 121 -12.34 -9.73 9.62
CA VAL A 121 -13.15 -9.14 10.70
C VAL A 121 -14.51 -8.71 10.17
#